data_AF-A0A358JWC5-F1
#
_entry.id   AF-A0A358JWC5-F1
#
_cell.length_a   1.000
_cell.length_b   1.000
_cell.length_c   1.000
_cell.angle_alpha   90.00
_cell.angle_beta   90.00
_cell.angle_gamma   90.00
#
_symmetry.space_group_name_H-M   'P 1'
#
loop_
_entity.id
_entity.type
_entity.pdbx_description
1 polymer ?
#
loop_
_entity_poly.entity_id
_entity_poly.type
_entity_poly.pdbx_seq_one_letter_code
_entity_poly.pdbx_strand_id
1 'polypeptide(L)'
;MKNILGLINSRYWVAVESTDDEVTFATERHKYTISKRPILGYRLTIASFNSIDREEKIFKDEEELISFIKSNKPIWEEKVAKPLI
;
A
#
# COMPACT_ATOMS: atom_id res chain seq x y z
N MET A 1 -4.16 3.24 12.05
CA MET A 1 -4.66 2.40 10.93
C MET A 1 -6.00 2.82 10.32
N LYS A 2 -7.02 3.25 11.09
CA LYS A 2 -8.33 3.68 10.51
C LYS A 2 -8.23 4.77 9.43
N ASN A 3 -7.32 5.73 9.58
CA ASN A 3 -7.10 6.81 8.59
C ASN A 3 -6.53 6.28 7.27
N ILE A 4 -5.65 5.27 7.34
CA ILE A 4 -5.05 4.62 6.17
C ILE A 4 -6.10 3.79 5.42
N LEU A 5 -6.98 3.07 6.13
CA LEU A 5 -8.06 2.30 5.51
C LEU A 5 -8.96 3.16 4.63
N GLY A 6 -9.35 4.35 5.11
CA GLY A 6 -10.15 5.30 4.32
C GLY A 6 -9.41 5.83 3.08
N LEU A 7 -8.09 5.92 3.14
CA LEU A 7 -7.24 6.40 2.03
C LEU A 7 -7.09 5.36 0.92
N ILE A 8 -6.97 4.09 1.30
CA ILE A 8 -6.64 3.01 0.37
C ILE A 8 -7.88 2.40 -0.27
N ASN A 9 -9.07 2.54 0.34
CA ASN A 9 -10.28 1.92 -0.19
C ASN A 9 -10.69 2.56 -1.53
N SER A 10 -10.71 1.76 -2.60
CA SER A 10 -11.17 2.18 -3.93
C SER A 10 -11.69 0.99 -4.72
N ARG A 11 -12.27 1.24 -5.90
CA ARG A 11 -12.77 0.19 -6.79
C ARG A 11 -11.69 -0.85 -7.15
N TYR A 12 -10.42 -0.43 -7.24
CA TYR A 12 -9.32 -1.28 -7.71
C TYR A 12 -8.48 -1.86 -6.57
N TRP A 13 -8.72 -1.42 -5.34
CA TRP A 13 -7.91 -1.77 -4.18
C TRP A 13 -8.80 -2.42 -3.13
N VAL A 14 -8.57 -3.71 -2.90
CA VAL A 14 -9.32 -4.50 -1.91
C VAL A 14 -8.46 -4.62 -0.66
N ALA A 15 -8.97 -4.16 0.48
CA ALA A 15 -8.35 -4.44 1.77
C ALA A 15 -8.46 -5.95 2.06
N VAL A 16 -7.32 -6.61 2.25
CA VAL A 16 -7.21 -8.06 2.46
C VAL A 16 -7.16 -8.36 3.95
N GLU A 17 -6.48 -7.51 4.73
CA GLU A 17 -6.33 -7.67 6.16
C GLU A 17 -6.11 -6.32 6.82
N SER A 18 -6.69 -6.13 8.01
CA SER A 18 -6.43 -4.94 8.83
C SER A 18 -6.42 -5.32 10.30
N THR A 19 -5.28 -5.08 10.95
CA THR A 19 -5.09 -5.12 12.40
C THR A 19 -4.75 -3.72 12.91
N ASP A 20 -4.48 -3.59 14.20
CA ASP A 20 -4.04 -2.31 14.79
C ASP A 20 -2.65 -1.89 14.32
N ASP A 21 -1.81 -2.87 13.94
CA ASP A 21 -0.42 -2.65 13.56
C ASP A 21 -0.13 -2.89 12.08
N GLU A 22 -1.01 -3.59 11.35
CA GLU A 22 -0.78 -3.90 9.94
C GLU A 22 -2.03 -3.72 9.09
N VAL A 23 -1.86 -3.15 7.90
CA VAL A 23 -2.89 -3.03 6.88
C VAL A 23 -2.33 -3.60 5.60
N THR A 24 -2.98 -4.64 5.09
CA THR A 24 -2.66 -5.24 3.81
C THR A 24 -3.80 -4.99 2.83
N PHE A 25 -3.47 -4.48 1.66
CA PHE A 25 -4.40 -4.30 0.55
C PHE A 25 -3.78 -4.77 -0.74
N ALA A 26 -4.61 -5.16 -1.68
CA ALA A 26 -4.14 -5.68 -2.95
C ALA A 26 -4.92 -5.07 -4.11
N THR A 27 -4.22 -5.00 -5.23
CA THR A 27 -4.78 -4.87 -6.57
C THR A 27 -4.75 -6.25 -7.23
N GLU A 28 -5.21 -6.38 -8.47
CA GLU A 28 -5.05 -7.63 -9.23
C GLU A 28 -3.59 -8.02 -9.47
N ARG A 29 -2.65 -7.06 -9.40
CA ARG A 29 -1.24 -7.26 -9.80
C ARG A 29 -0.24 -7.19 -8.65
N HIS A 30 -0.56 -6.43 -7.62
CA HIS A 30 0.34 -6.14 -6.51
C HIS A 30 -0.35 -6.28 -5.17
N LYS A 31 0.39 -6.80 -4.20
CA LYS A 31 0.07 -6.77 -2.78
C LYS A 31 0.87 -5.66 -2.10
N TYR A 32 0.18 -4.87 -1.29
CA TYR A 32 0.76 -3.78 -0.51
C TYR A 32 0.53 -4.09 0.96
N THR A 33 1.58 -3.98 1.76
CA THR A 33 1.50 -4.19 3.20
C THR A 33 2.11 -2.99 3.91
N ILE A 34 1.33 -2.36 4.76
CA ILE A 34 1.74 -1.27 5.64
C ILE A 34 1.84 -1.82 7.05
N SER A 35 3.04 -1.88 7.62
CA SER A 35 3.24 -2.29 9.01
C SER A 35 3.70 -1.08 9.84
N LYS A 36 3.05 -0.85 10.97
CA LYS A 36 3.47 0.10 12.01
C LYS A 36 4.70 -0.47 12.72
N ARG A 37 5.69 0.39 12.95
CA ARG A 37 6.92 0.03 13.66
C ARG A 37 6.90 0.73 15.02
N PRO A 38 7.01 -0.01 16.14
CA PRO A 38 6.86 0.56 17.49
C PRO A 38 7.74 1.78 17.79
N ILE A 39 8.92 1.89 17.15
CA ILE A 39 9.91 2.94 17.41
C ILE A 39 10.35 3.66 16.12
N LEU A 40 10.01 3.12 14.94
CA LEU A 40 10.65 3.51 13.67
C LEU A 40 9.63 3.85 12.57
N GLY A 41 8.50 4.45 12.95
CA GLY A 41 7.47 4.95 12.05
C GLY A 41 6.69 3.84 11.35
N TYR A 42 6.68 3.85 10.02
CA TYR A 42 5.92 2.92 9.19
C TYR A 42 6.79 2.29 8.11
N ARG A 43 6.44 1.05 7.72
CA ARG A 43 7.01 0.38 6.56
C ARG A 43 5.91 0.08 5.55
N LEU A 44 6.13 0.45 4.29
CA LEU A 44 5.35 -0.03 3.15
C LEU A 44 6.18 -1.06 2.39
N THR A 45 5.61 -2.22 2.16
CA THR A 45 6.15 -3.25 1.27
C THR A 45 5.21 -3.40 0.08
N ILE A 46 5.77 -3.39 -1.12
CA ILE A 46 5.05 -3.60 -2.38
C ILE A 46 5.61 -4.86 -3.03
N ALA A 47 4.76 -5.87 -3.21
CA ALA A 47 5.12 -7.13 -3.84
C ALA A 47 4.27 -7.34 -5.10
N SER A 48 4.91 -7.67 -6.22
CA SER A 48 4.21 -8.13 -7.41
C SER A 48 3.77 -9.58 -7.22
N PHE A 49 2.58 -9.96 -7.70
CA PHE A 49 2.20 -11.38 -7.72
C PHE A 49 2.98 -12.21 -8.75
N ASN A 50 3.53 -11.54 -9.77
CA ASN A 50 4.20 -12.19 -10.90
C ASN A 50 5.73 -12.07 -10.84
N SER A 51 6.30 -11.44 -9.81
CA SER A 51 7.74 -11.32 -9.61
C SER A 51 8.12 -11.59 -8.14
N ILE A 52 9.35 -12.04 -7.93
CA ILE A 52 9.94 -12.16 -6.59
C ILE A 52 10.33 -10.77 -6.04
N ASP A 53 10.36 -9.74 -6.89
CA ASP A 53 10.75 -8.39 -6.52
C ASP A 53 9.81 -7.79 -5.48
N ARG A 54 10.44 -7.21 -4.44
CA ARG A 54 9.77 -6.50 -3.36
C ARG A 54 10.40 -5.13 -3.21
N GLU A 55 9.58 -4.10 -3.34
CA GLU A 55 9.98 -2.74 -2.98
C GLU A 55 9.65 -2.51 -1.51
N GLU A 56 10.60 -1.99 -0.74
CA GLU A 56 10.39 -1.59 0.66
C GLU A 56 10.69 -0.11 0.82
N LYS A 57 9.78 0.60 1.50
CA LYS A 57 9.94 2.00 1.85
C LYS A 57 9.60 2.25 3.31
N ILE A 58 10.46 3.02 3.98
CA ILE A 58 10.32 3.39 5.39
C ILE A 58 9.93 4.86 5.49
N PHE A 59 8.97 5.15 6.37
CA PHE A 59 8.46 6.49 6.65
C PHE A 59 8.64 6.77 8.14
N LYS A 60 8.99 8.01 8.49
CA LYS A 60 9.24 8.41 9.87
C LYS A 60 7.96 8.52 10.68
N ASP A 61 6.87 8.92 10.03
CA ASP A 61 5.57 9.14 10.64
C ASP A 61 4.41 8.80 9.69
N GLU A 62 3.18 8.90 10.20
CA GLU A 62 1.97 8.56 9.44
C GLU A 62 1.68 9.60 8.35
N GLU A 63 2.08 10.86 8.54
CA GLU A 63 1.82 11.95 7.59
C GLU A 63 2.65 11.76 6.31
N GLU A 64 3.94 11.43 6.46
CA GLU A 64 4.84 11.14 5.35
C GLU A 64 4.32 9.93 4.53
N LEU A 65 3.87 8.88 5.21
CA LEU A 65 3.25 7.72 4.58
C LEU A 65 1.97 8.10 3.81
N ILE A 66 1.07 8.85 4.44
CA ILE A 66 -0.20 9.28 3.82
C ILE A 66 0.09 10.14 2.58
N SER A 67 1.02 11.09 2.68
CA SER A 67 1.43 11.93 1.56
C SER A 67 1.96 11.09 0.40
N PHE A 68 2.83 10.12 0.69
CA PHE A 68 3.37 9.21 -0.31
C PHE A 68 2.27 8.39 -1.01
N ILE A 69 1.34 7.80 -0.25
CA ILE A 69 0.24 7.02 -0.84
C ILE A 69 -0.64 7.91 -1.72
N LYS A 70 -1.00 9.13 -1.27
CA LYS A 70 -1.81 10.06 -2.08
C LYS A 70 -1.16 10.40 -3.41
N SER A 71 0.14 10.65 -3.43
CA SER A 71 0.87 11.00 -4.65
C SER A 71 1.01 9.81 -5.62
N ASN A 72 1.07 8.58 -5.13
CA ASN A 72 1.33 7.40 -5.95
C ASN A 72 0.08 6.59 -6.31
N LYS A 73 -1.00 6.68 -5.52
CA LYS A 73 -2.25 5.94 -5.71
C LYS A 73 -2.81 6.04 -7.13
N PRO A 74 -2.90 7.23 -7.78
CA PRO A 74 -3.43 7.32 -9.14
C PRO A 74 -2.60 6.52 -10.16
N ILE A 75 -1.27 6.57 -10.03
CA ILE A 75 -0.33 5.85 -10.91
C ILE A 75 -0.46 4.34 -10.71
N TRP A 76 -0.56 3.90 -9.47
CA TRP A 76 -0.73 2.48 -9.14
C TRP A 76 -2.09 1.95 -9.63
N GLU A 77 -3.16 2.72 -9.51
CA GLU A 77 -4.48 2.36 -10.04
C GLU A 77 -4.49 2.31 -11.58
N GLU A 78 -3.84 3.26 -12.25
CA GLU A 78 -3.73 3.26 -13.71
C GLU A 78 -2.96 2.04 -14.25
N LYS A 79 -1.89 1.63 -13.56
CA LYS A 79 -1.10 0.43 -13.91
C LYS A 79 -1.90 -0.88 -13.81
N VAL A 80 -2.97 -0.90 -13.02
CA VAL A 80 -3.84 -2.07 -12.87
C VAL A 80 -4.97 -2.03 -13.89
N ALA A 81 -5.53 -0.86 -14.15
CA ALA A 81 -6.63 -0.67 -15.10
C ALA A 81 -6.24 -0.95 -16.56
N LYS A 82 -4.96 -0.77 -16.94
CA LYS A 82 -4.49 -1.02 -18.31
C LYS A 82 -4.06 -2.49 -18.50
N PRO A 83 -4.59 -3.22 -19.51
CA PRO A 83 -4.09 -4.54 -19.86
C PRO A 83 -2.58 -4.48 -20.18
N LEU A 84 -1.83 -5.55 -19.85
CA LEU A 84 -0.47 -5.69 -20.34
C LEU A 84 -0.58 -5.91 -21.86
N ILE A 85 -0.14 -4.91 -22.63
CA ILE A 85 0.00 -5.02 -24.09
C ILE A 85 1.27 -5.82 -24.38
#